data_AF-A0A0M8MRZ0-F1
#
_entry.id   AF-A0A0M8MRZ0-F1
#
_cell.length_a   1.000
_cell.length_b   1.000
_cell.length_c   1.000
_cell.angle_alpha   90.00
_cell.angle_beta   90.00
_cell.angle_gamma   90.00
#
_symmetry.space_group_name_H-M   'P 1'
#
loop_
_entity.id
_entity.type
_entity.pdbx_description
1 polymer ?
#
loop_
_entity_poly.entity_id
_entity_poly.type
_entity_poly.pdbx_seq_one_letter_code
_entity_poly.pdbx_strand_id
1 'polypeptide(L)'
;MSLPRILAQIAFTGTRILGRAFMEAGRQAARNVRAGQVEAAGAAGGRAGAAASPSDALTRTHRMTMDEAKMILNLKEDVSLEANKNGISDAVKKEMIEHYERLFEINAPPAPKGKTGGGSGSFYIQSKIVRARERIEAEWKLLTEAAAEHQASS
;
A
#
# COMPACT_ATOMS: atom_id res chain seq x y z
N MET A 1 30.01 42.93 15.66
CA MET A 1 29.78 41.46 15.63
C MET A 1 30.85 40.85 14.73
N SER A 2 31.64 39.87 15.21
CA SER A 2 32.69 39.25 14.40
C SER A 2 32.11 38.13 13.52
N LEU A 3 32.49 38.12 12.25
CA LEU A 3 32.08 37.13 11.24
C LEU A 3 32.19 35.66 11.71
N PRO A 4 33.25 35.24 12.44
CA PRO A 4 33.38 33.87 12.93
C PRO A 4 32.29 33.48 13.94
N ARG A 5 31.82 34.42 14.74
CA ARG A 5 30.78 34.19 15.77
C ARG A 5 29.40 34.00 15.12
N ILE A 6 29.13 34.72 14.04
CA ILE A 6 27.91 34.57 13.23
C ILE A 6 27.91 33.21 12.53
N LEU A 7 29.03 32.80 11.92
CA LEU A 7 29.16 31.50 11.26
C LEU A 7 28.98 30.34 12.25
N ALA A 8 29.59 30.41 13.43
CA ALA A 8 29.42 29.40 14.48
C ALA A 8 27.96 29.29 14.95
N GLN A 9 27.26 30.43 15.07
CA GLN A 9 25.85 30.47 15.49
C GLN A 9 24.91 29.90 14.41
N ILE A 10 25.17 30.19 13.13
CA ILE A 10 24.43 29.59 12.01
C ILE A 10 24.66 28.09 11.95
N ALA A 11 25.92 27.64 12.05
CA ALA A 11 26.24 26.22 12.05
C ALA A 11 25.55 25.48 13.21
N PHE A 12 25.65 26.01 14.43
CA PHE A 12 25.03 25.41 15.61
C PHE A 12 23.50 25.33 15.51
N THR A 13 22.87 26.38 15.00
CA THR A 13 21.42 26.43 14.81
C THR A 13 20.98 25.48 13.69
N GLY A 14 21.72 25.47 12.57
CA GLY A 14 21.48 24.60 11.42
C GLY A 14 21.56 23.11 11.78
N THR A 15 22.60 22.69 12.52
CA THR A 15 22.75 21.29 12.95
C THR A 15 21.60 20.84 13.86
N ARG A 16 21.08 21.74 14.72
CA ARG A 16 19.98 21.41 15.65
C ARG A 16 18.66 21.19 14.93
N ILE A 17 18.37 22.00 13.92
CA ILE A 17 17.15 21.89 13.09
C ILE A 17 17.23 20.62 12.26
N LEU A 18 18.37 20.41 11.58
CA LEU A 18 18.58 19.24 10.72
C LEU A 18 18.52 17.93 11.53
N GLY A 19 19.16 17.87 12.70
CA GLY A 19 19.13 16.70 13.57
C GLY A 19 17.75 16.34 14.11
N ARG A 20 16.91 17.34 14.43
CA ARG A 20 15.52 17.10 14.84
C ARG A 20 14.67 16.56 13.69
N ALA A 21 14.81 17.14 12.50
CA ALA A 21 14.10 16.68 11.31
C ALA A 21 14.43 15.22 10.96
N PHE A 22 15.71 14.83 10.99
CA PHE A 22 16.11 13.44 10.76
C PHE A 22 15.58 12.47 11.83
N MET A 23 15.55 12.87 13.11
CA MET A 23 14.95 12.05 14.17
C MET A 23 13.44 11.87 13.98
N GLU A 24 12.71 12.91 13.59
CA GLU A 24 11.27 12.84 13.36
C GLU A 24 10.95 11.99 12.13
N ALA A 25 11.66 12.18 11.03
CA ALA A 25 11.56 11.34 9.84
C ALA A 25 11.89 9.87 10.15
N GLY A 26 12.95 9.62 10.93
CA GLY A 26 13.31 8.28 11.38
C GLY A 26 12.24 7.63 12.26
N ARG A 27 11.61 8.40 13.16
CA ARG A 27 10.47 7.92 13.98
C ARG A 27 9.25 7.61 13.14
N GLN A 28 8.94 8.44 12.14
CA GLN A 28 7.85 8.17 11.20
C GLN A 28 8.11 6.92 10.37
N ALA A 29 9.33 6.77 9.83
CA ALA A 29 9.73 5.56 9.12
C ALA A 29 9.61 4.31 10.01
N ALA A 30 10.08 4.38 11.27
CA ALA A 30 9.95 3.28 12.22
C ALA A 30 8.49 2.94 12.55
N ARG A 31 7.58 3.92 12.62
CA ARG A 31 6.14 3.68 12.81
C ARG A 31 5.53 2.97 11.60
N ASN A 32 5.86 3.40 10.38
CA ASN A 32 5.35 2.79 9.16
C ASN A 32 5.85 1.33 9.01
N VAL A 33 7.13 1.08 9.32
CA VAL A 33 7.69 -0.28 9.31
C VAL A 33 7.03 -1.16 10.36
N ARG A 34 6.78 -0.64 11.57
CA ARG A 34 6.09 -1.41 12.63
C ARG A 34 4.63 -1.70 12.27
N ALA A 35 3.91 -0.74 11.69
CA ALA A 35 2.57 -0.96 11.18
C ALA A 35 2.57 -2.09 10.13
N GLY A 36 3.46 -2.01 9.14
CA GLY A 36 3.60 -3.05 8.11
C GLY A 36 4.06 -4.42 8.66
N GLN A 37 4.93 -4.46 9.67
CA GLN A 37 5.37 -5.72 10.30
C GLN A 37 4.29 -6.36 11.18
N VAL A 38 3.48 -5.57 11.89
CA VAL A 38 2.36 -6.10 12.70
C VAL A 38 1.26 -6.64 11.79
N GLU A 39 0.99 -6.00 10.66
CA GLU A 39 0.05 -6.53 9.66
C GLU A 39 0.59 -7.75 8.92
N ALA A 40 1.87 -7.77 8.55
CA ALA A 40 2.52 -8.96 7.97
C ALA A 40 2.56 -10.15 8.95
N ALA A 41 2.78 -9.88 10.25
CA ALA A 41 2.68 -10.88 11.30
C ALA A 41 1.23 -11.32 11.54
N GLY A 42 0.23 -10.43 11.40
CA GLY A 42 -1.19 -10.80 11.44
C GLY A 42 -1.65 -11.61 10.23
N ALA A 43 -1.03 -11.40 9.07
CA ALA A 43 -1.24 -12.20 7.86
C ALA A 43 -0.61 -13.60 7.96
N ALA A 44 0.35 -13.83 8.87
CA ALA A 44 1.05 -15.11 9.06
C ALA A 44 0.70 -15.83 10.38
N GLY A 45 0.29 -15.11 11.43
CA GLY A 45 0.00 -15.62 12.77
C GLY A 45 -1.26 -15.00 13.34
N GLY A 46 -2.29 -15.82 13.50
CA GLY A 46 -3.64 -15.39 13.86
C GLY A 46 -3.72 -14.72 15.23
N ARG A 47 -4.26 -13.50 15.27
CA ARG A 47 -4.95 -12.98 16.45
C ARG A 47 -6.40 -13.49 16.41
N ALA A 48 -6.62 -14.68 16.96
CA ALA A 48 -7.94 -15.16 17.33
C ALA A 48 -8.37 -14.42 18.60
N GLY A 49 -9.24 -13.39 18.49
CA GLY A 49 -9.77 -12.77 19.71
C GLY A 49 -10.55 -11.47 19.54
N ALA A 50 -10.32 -10.69 18.48
CA ALA A 50 -11.19 -9.56 18.12
C ALA A 50 -12.06 -9.99 16.94
N ALA A 51 -13.33 -9.57 16.89
CA ALA A 51 -14.19 -9.76 15.73
C ALA A 51 -13.43 -9.26 14.49
N ALA A 52 -12.97 -10.18 13.65
CA ALA A 52 -12.10 -9.85 12.53
C ALA A 52 -12.89 -8.97 11.56
N SER A 53 -12.37 -7.79 11.24
CA SER A 53 -12.97 -6.97 10.20
C SER A 53 -13.06 -7.78 8.90
N PRO A 54 -14.09 -7.58 8.05
CA PRO A 54 -14.13 -8.19 6.72
C PRO A 54 -12.83 -7.96 5.92
N SER A 55 -12.19 -6.80 6.10
CA SER A 55 -10.90 -6.46 5.49
C SER A 55 -9.74 -7.31 6.04
N ASP A 56 -9.77 -7.70 7.32
CA ASP A 56 -8.77 -8.61 7.94
C ASP A 56 -8.87 -10.03 7.36
N ALA A 57 -10.10 -10.48 7.07
CA ALA A 57 -10.30 -11.78 6.44
C ALA A 57 -9.68 -11.83 5.03
N LEU A 58 -9.84 -10.77 4.24
CA LEU A 58 -9.22 -10.65 2.93
C LEU A 58 -7.69 -10.62 3.01
N THR A 59 -7.11 -9.94 4.00
CA THR A 59 -5.66 -9.93 4.21
C THR A 59 -5.10 -11.34 4.44
N ARG A 60 -5.82 -12.20 5.18
CA ARG A 60 -5.44 -13.61 5.37
C ARG A 60 -5.55 -14.44 4.08
N THR A 61 -6.60 -14.21 3.29
CA THR A 61 -6.84 -14.92 2.03
C THR A 61 -5.79 -14.57 0.96
N HIS A 62 -5.56 -13.27 0.73
CA HIS A 62 -4.64 -12.81 -0.31
C HIS A 62 -3.16 -12.83 0.15
N ARG A 63 -2.92 -12.95 1.48
CA ARG A 63 -1.59 -12.81 2.11
C ARG A 63 -0.93 -11.49 1.71
N MET A 64 -1.74 -10.44 1.70
CA MET A 64 -1.38 -9.10 1.26
C MET A 64 -2.31 -8.10 1.95
N THR A 65 -1.74 -7.06 2.54
CA THR A 65 -2.51 -6.01 3.21
C THR A 65 -3.05 -5.02 2.18
N MET A 66 -4.07 -4.24 2.57
CA MET A 66 -4.61 -3.20 1.68
C MET A 66 -3.54 -2.16 1.32
N ASP A 67 -2.73 -1.76 2.30
CA ASP A 67 -1.64 -0.82 2.09
C ASP A 67 -0.54 -1.37 1.17
N GLU A 68 -0.19 -2.66 1.28
CA GLU A 68 0.73 -3.31 0.35
C GLU A 68 0.17 -3.28 -1.08
N ALA A 69 -1.12 -3.61 -1.27
CA ALA A 69 -1.75 -3.60 -2.58
C ALA A 69 -1.78 -2.19 -3.21
N LYS A 70 -2.12 -1.18 -2.41
CA LYS A 70 -2.11 0.24 -2.81
C LYS A 70 -0.72 0.70 -3.25
N MET A 71 0.32 0.31 -2.51
CA MET A 71 1.71 0.62 -2.86
C MET A 71 2.16 -0.10 -4.13
N ILE A 72 1.82 -1.39 -4.30
CA ILE A 72 2.18 -2.15 -5.50
C ILE A 72 1.58 -1.53 -6.76
N LEU A 73 0.30 -1.13 -6.71
CA LEU A 73 -0.38 -0.48 -7.85
C LEU A 73 -0.19 1.03 -7.90
N ASN A 74 0.64 1.60 -7.02
CA ASN A 74 0.94 3.03 -6.96
C ASN A 74 -0.33 3.91 -6.99
N LEU A 75 -1.34 3.52 -6.22
CA LEU A 75 -2.58 4.27 -6.08
C LEU A 75 -2.40 5.40 -5.06
N LYS A 76 -2.86 6.59 -5.41
CA LYS A 76 -2.71 7.78 -4.55
C LYS A 76 -3.89 7.97 -3.60
N GLU A 77 -5.08 7.61 -4.06
CA GLU A 77 -6.29 7.73 -3.26
C GLU A 77 -6.38 6.58 -2.25
N ASP A 78 -7.05 6.85 -1.13
CA ASP A 78 -7.38 5.79 -0.18
C ASP A 78 -8.48 4.93 -0.80
N VAL A 79 -8.20 3.64 -0.95
CA VAL A 79 -9.10 2.65 -1.55
C VAL A 79 -9.65 1.66 -0.52
N SER A 80 -9.44 1.94 0.76
CA SER A 80 -9.94 1.12 1.87
C SER A 80 -11.44 1.25 2.08
N LEU A 81 -12.02 0.22 2.70
CA LEU A 81 -13.43 0.20 3.07
C LEU A 81 -13.80 1.31 4.06
N GLU A 82 -12.90 1.68 4.96
CA GLU A 82 -13.14 2.72 5.98
C GLU A 82 -13.35 4.10 5.36
N ALA A 83 -12.54 4.44 4.36
CA ALA A 83 -12.57 5.74 3.69
C ALA A 83 -13.72 5.88 2.68
N ASN A 84 -14.22 4.77 2.10
CA ASN A 84 -15.08 4.80 0.91
C ASN A 84 -16.45 4.12 1.10
N LYS A 85 -17.10 4.34 2.24
CA LYS A 85 -18.40 3.71 2.59
C LYS A 85 -19.51 3.92 1.55
N ASN A 86 -19.44 5.00 0.77
CA ASN A 86 -20.42 5.33 -0.27
C ASN A 86 -20.06 4.75 -1.66
N GLY A 87 -19.02 3.92 -1.73
CA GLY A 87 -18.50 3.35 -2.97
C GLY A 87 -17.25 4.07 -3.50
N ILE A 88 -16.67 3.50 -4.54
CA ILE A 88 -15.43 3.94 -5.19
C ILE A 88 -15.75 4.69 -6.48
N SER A 89 -15.09 5.83 -6.69
CA SER A 89 -15.26 6.64 -7.90
C SER A 89 -14.78 5.90 -9.15
N ASP A 90 -15.39 6.17 -10.30
CA ASP A 90 -14.98 5.54 -11.57
C ASP A 90 -13.58 6.00 -12.02
N ALA A 91 -13.14 7.19 -11.60
CA ALA A 91 -11.79 7.68 -11.84
C ALA A 91 -10.74 6.78 -11.17
N VAL A 92 -10.96 6.38 -9.92
CA VAL A 92 -10.07 5.48 -9.17
C VAL A 92 -10.02 4.08 -9.79
N LYS A 93 -11.18 3.55 -10.22
CA LYS A 93 -11.23 2.25 -10.92
C LYS A 93 -10.40 2.28 -12.19
N LYS A 94 -10.52 3.37 -12.96
CA LYS A 94 -9.75 3.57 -14.19
C LYS A 94 -8.25 3.66 -13.90
N GLU A 95 -7.83 4.46 -12.91
CA GLU A 95 -6.44 4.57 -12.49
C GLU A 95 -5.85 3.20 -12.11
N MET A 96 -6.58 2.40 -11.33
CA MET A 96 -6.15 1.05 -10.96
C MET A 96 -5.92 0.15 -12.16
N ILE A 97 -6.85 0.15 -13.13
CA ILE A 97 -6.73 -0.70 -14.34
C ILE A 97 -5.51 -0.25 -15.17
N GLU A 98 -5.36 1.05 -15.41
CA GLU A 98 -4.24 1.59 -16.18
C GLU A 98 -2.87 1.28 -15.53
N HIS A 99 -2.79 1.41 -14.20
CA HIS A 99 -1.57 1.07 -13.46
C HIS A 99 -1.30 -0.44 -13.49
N TYR A 100 -2.34 -1.27 -13.30
CA TYR A 100 -2.23 -2.71 -13.38
C TYR A 100 -1.71 -3.16 -14.75
N GLU A 101 -2.32 -2.71 -15.85
CA GLU A 101 -1.93 -3.10 -17.21
C GLU A 101 -0.48 -2.71 -17.51
N ARG A 102 -0.12 -1.47 -17.20
CA ARG A 102 1.24 -0.96 -17.36
C ARG A 102 2.26 -1.80 -16.57
N LEU A 103 2.00 -2.03 -15.28
CA LEU A 103 2.92 -2.77 -14.42
C LEU A 103 3.00 -4.24 -14.83
N PHE A 104 1.90 -4.84 -15.25
CA PHE A 104 1.84 -6.22 -15.69
C PHE A 104 2.64 -6.45 -16.98
N GLU A 105 2.54 -5.52 -17.94
CA GLU A 105 3.29 -5.57 -19.19
C GLU A 105 4.79 -5.37 -18.96
N ILE A 106 5.19 -4.32 -18.24
CA ILE A 106 6.61 -4.01 -17.98
C ILE A 106 7.30 -5.14 -17.19
N ASN A 107 6.58 -5.81 -16.30
CA ASN A 107 7.11 -6.89 -15.46
C ASN A 107 6.83 -8.30 -16.01
N ALA A 108 6.48 -8.43 -17.30
CA ALA A 108 6.25 -9.73 -17.92
C ALA A 108 7.49 -10.64 -17.74
N PRO A 109 7.32 -11.89 -17.28
CA PRO A 109 8.43 -12.81 -17.08
C PRO A 109 9.04 -13.25 -18.42
N PRO A 110 10.27 -13.78 -18.39
CA PRO A 110 10.84 -14.42 -19.56
C PRO A 110 9.99 -15.61 -19.97
N ALA A 111 9.95 -15.89 -21.27
CA ALA A 111 9.25 -17.06 -21.77
C ALA A 111 9.82 -18.34 -21.14
N PRO A 112 8.98 -19.38 -20.94
CA PRO A 112 9.43 -20.69 -20.50
C PRO A 112 10.56 -21.22 -21.39
N LYS A 113 11.46 -22.04 -20.81
CA LYS A 113 12.58 -22.64 -21.54
C LYS A 113 12.09 -23.27 -22.86
N GLY A 114 12.70 -22.85 -23.97
CA GLY A 114 12.36 -23.34 -25.32
C GLY A 114 11.28 -22.53 -26.06
N LYS A 115 10.76 -21.45 -25.48
CA LYS A 115 9.87 -20.50 -26.17
C LYS A 115 10.57 -19.16 -26.38
N THR A 116 10.29 -18.53 -27.51
CA THR A 116 10.76 -17.18 -27.84
C THR A 116 9.73 -16.13 -27.41
N GLY A 117 10.20 -14.95 -27.00
CA GLY A 117 9.36 -13.86 -26.49
C GLY A 117 9.43 -13.71 -24.96
N GLY A 118 8.50 -12.94 -24.39
CA GLY A 118 8.46 -12.59 -22.97
C GLY A 118 9.21 -11.31 -22.62
N GLY A 119 9.15 -10.91 -21.35
CA GLY A 119 9.82 -9.72 -20.83
C GLY A 119 11.09 -10.05 -20.04
N SER A 120 11.68 -9.03 -19.43
CA SER A 120 12.83 -9.15 -18.51
C SER A 120 12.42 -9.17 -17.03
N GLY A 121 11.11 -9.30 -16.77
CA GLY A 121 10.54 -9.29 -15.43
C GLY A 121 10.66 -10.63 -14.71
N SER A 122 10.02 -10.72 -13.55
CA SER A 122 9.97 -11.94 -12.74
C SER A 122 8.53 -12.38 -12.56
N PHE A 123 8.30 -13.70 -12.64
CA PHE A 123 7.00 -14.30 -12.37
C PHE A 123 6.50 -13.95 -10.96
N TYR A 124 7.41 -13.79 -10.00
CA TYR A 124 7.06 -13.37 -8.65
C TYR A 124 6.46 -11.96 -8.62
N ILE A 125 7.09 -11.01 -9.31
CA ILE A 125 6.63 -9.62 -9.36
C ILE A 125 5.29 -9.54 -10.09
N GLN A 126 5.17 -10.22 -11.22
CA GLN A 126 3.90 -10.30 -11.94
C GLN A 126 2.79 -10.91 -11.07
N SER A 127 3.09 -11.99 -10.33
CA SER A 127 2.14 -12.60 -9.38
C SER A 127 1.73 -11.65 -8.26
N LYS A 128 2.65 -10.81 -7.76
CA LYS A 128 2.36 -9.79 -6.75
C LYS A 128 1.45 -8.69 -7.29
N ILE A 129 1.65 -8.25 -8.53
CA ILE A 129 0.80 -7.27 -9.20
C ILE A 129 -0.63 -7.81 -9.36
N VAL A 130 -0.77 -9.06 -9.80
CA VAL A 130 -2.10 -9.72 -9.93
C VAL A 130 -2.79 -9.81 -8.57
N ARG A 131 -2.09 -10.27 -7.52
CA ARG A 131 -2.66 -10.36 -6.18
C ARG A 131 -3.07 -9.00 -5.60
N ALA A 132 -2.32 -7.94 -5.91
CA ALA A 132 -2.67 -6.59 -5.47
C ALA A 132 -4.00 -6.14 -6.07
N ARG A 133 -4.22 -6.38 -7.37
CA ARG A 133 -5.50 -6.10 -8.03
C ARG A 133 -6.63 -6.90 -7.38
N GLU A 134 -6.47 -8.22 -7.24
CA GLU A 134 -7.48 -9.09 -6.65
C GLU A 134 -7.84 -8.67 -5.22
N ARG A 135 -6.86 -8.25 -4.40
CA ARG A 135 -7.09 -7.78 -3.04
C ARG A 135 -7.93 -6.51 -3.00
N ILE A 136 -7.67 -5.56 -3.90
CA ILE A 136 -8.41 -4.29 -4.00
C ILE A 136 -9.83 -4.54 -4.51
N GLU A 137 -9.99 -5.36 -5.56
CA GLU A 137 -11.30 -5.74 -6.10
C GLU A 137 -12.18 -6.43 -5.04
N ALA A 138 -11.58 -7.31 -4.23
CA ALA A 138 -12.28 -7.95 -3.13
C ALA A 138 -12.76 -6.96 -2.05
N GLU A 139 -11.98 -5.90 -1.75
CA GLU A 139 -12.41 -4.84 -0.84
C GLU A 139 -13.59 -4.05 -1.42
N TRP A 140 -13.52 -3.70 -2.71
CA TRP A 140 -14.57 -2.94 -3.37
C TRP A 140 -15.88 -3.74 -3.46
N LYS A 141 -15.79 -5.05 -3.57
CA LYS A 141 -16.95 -5.94 -3.48
C LYS A 141 -17.62 -5.84 -2.10
N LEU A 142 -16.85 -5.89 -1.01
CA LEU A 142 -17.38 -5.69 0.34
C LEU A 142 -18.03 -4.31 0.51
N LEU A 143 -17.45 -3.27 -0.09
CA LEU A 143 -18.03 -1.92 -0.10
C LEU A 143 -19.39 -1.88 -0.81
N THR A 144 -19.50 -2.53 -1.98
CA THR A 144 -20.78 -2.58 -2.71
C THR A 144 -21.85 -3.37 -1.96
N GLU A 145 -21.47 -4.45 -1.29
CA GLU A 145 -22.37 -5.27 -0.47
C GLU A 145 -22.87 -4.47 0.75
N ALA A 146 -21.95 -3.79 1.46
CA ALA A 146 -22.29 -2.93 2.60
C ALA A 146 -23.22 -1.77 2.19
N ALA A 147 -22.96 -1.13 1.04
CA ALA A 147 -23.83 -0.07 0.52
C ALA A 147 -25.23 -0.58 0.17
N ALA A 148 -25.35 -1.79 -0.39
CA ALA A 148 -26.63 -2.41 -0.71
C ALA A 148 -27.43 -2.78 0.56
N GLU A 149 -26.77 -3.34 1.58
CA GLU A 149 -27.39 -3.65 2.88
C GLU A 149 -27.94 -2.39 3.57
N HIS A 150 -27.21 -1.27 3.51
CA HIS A 150 -27.66 0.00 4.06
C HIS A 150 -28.90 0.56 3.34
N GLN A 151 -28.99 0.39 2.02
CA GLN A 151 -30.16 0.82 1.25
C GLN A 151 -31.37 -0.08 1.47
N ALA A 152 -31.17 -1.38 1.72
CA ALA A 152 -32.25 -2.32 1.99
C ALA A 152 -32.84 -2.22 3.41
N SER A 153 -32.10 -1.60 4.34
CA SER A 153 -32.50 -1.43 5.75
C SER A 153 -33.06 -0.03 6.07
N SER A 154 -33.08 0.88 5.09
CA SER A 154 -33.69 2.21 5.15
C SER A 154 -35.06 2.23 4.49
#